data_AF-G5IFN6-F1
#
_entry.id   AF-G5IFN6-F1
#
_cell.length_a   1.000
_cell.length_b   1.000
_cell.length_c   1.000
_cell.angle_alpha   90.00
_cell.angle_beta   90.00
_cell.angle_gamma   90.00
#
_symmetry.space_group_name_H-M   'P 1'
#
loop_
_entity.id
_entity.type
_entity.pdbx_description
1 polymer ?
#
loop_
_entity_poly.entity_id
_entity_poly.type
_entity_poly.pdbx_seq_one_letter_code
_entity_poly.pdbx_strand_id
1 'polypeptide(L)'
;MNKWKYKLESQGRKLRELLDKDDTITTIVEIYNQMEVCLKSLLKMLVPRDLEEWKYDIESMIEDIQMACPDIEDPELNYNDEEAILNRYLKDFYDLCDSMRVWIGLGIHP
;
A
#
# COMPACT_ATOMS: atom_id res chain seq x y z
N MET A 1 2.14 -10.06 22.08
CA MET A 1 1.41 -9.39 20.98
C MET A 1 1.76 -7.92 20.98
N ASN A 2 2.48 -7.43 19.98
CA ASN A 2 2.68 -6.00 19.80
C ASN A 2 1.31 -5.35 19.61
N LYS A 3 0.98 -4.35 20.42
CA LYS A 3 -0.26 -3.59 20.24
C LYS A 3 -0.13 -2.78 18.94
N TRP A 4 -1.04 -2.93 17.99
CA TRP A 4 -1.09 -2.03 16.83
C TRP A 4 -1.46 -0.62 17.28
N LYS A 5 -0.75 0.41 16.77
CA LYS A 5 -1.04 1.83 17.02
C LYS A 5 -2.24 2.29 16.19
N TYR A 6 -2.25 1.94 14.91
CA TYR A 6 -3.29 2.29 13.96
C TYR A 6 -3.85 1.03 13.29
N LYS A 7 -5.07 1.13 12.76
CA LYS A 7 -5.76 0.01 12.11
C LYS A 7 -6.49 0.49 10.87
N LEU A 8 -6.05 0.02 9.71
CA LEU A 8 -6.69 0.27 8.41
C LEU A 8 -7.55 -0.94 8.02
N GLU A 9 -8.53 -1.27 8.84
CA GLU A 9 -9.28 -2.52 8.73
C GLU A 9 -10.00 -2.68 7.39
N SER A 10 -10.74 -1.65 6.95
CA SER A 10 -11.49 -1.68 5.70
C SER A 10 -10.58 -1.53 4.49
N GLN A 11 -9.64 -0.59 4.52
CA GLN A 11 -8.72 -0.34 3.41
C GLN A 11 -7.77 -1.52 3.20
N GLY A 12 -7.22 -2.10 4.28
CA GLY A 12 -6.36 -3.27 4.22
C GLY A 12 -7.09 -4.57 3.88
N ARG A 13 -8.40 -4.68 4.19
CA ARG A 13 -9.22 -5.78 3.66
C ARG A 13 -9.35 -5.70 2.14
N LYS A 14 -9.71 -4.53 1.61
CA LYS A 14 -9.84 -4.34 0.17
C LYS A 14 -8.50 -4.56 -0.56
N LEU A 15 -7.38 -4.15 0.02
CA LEU A 15 -6.06 -4.42 -0.55
C LEU A 15 -5.82 -5.93 -0.71
N ARG A 16 -6.16 -6.74 0.29
CA ARG A 16 -6.03 -8.19 0.22
C ARG A 16 -6.96 -8.83 -0.79
N GLU A 17 -8.22 -8.39 -0.84
CA GLU A 17 -9.15 -8.85 -1.86
C GLU A 17 -8.62 -8.61 -3.28
N LEU A 18 -7.85 -7.54 -3.50
CA LEU A 18 -7.18 -7.27 -4.78
C LEU A 18 -5.95 -8.15 -5.01
N LEU A 19 -5.18 -8.47 -3.97
CA LEU A 19 -4.04 -9.39 -4.06
C LEU A 19 -4.45 -10.84 -4.35
N ASP A 20 -5.69 -11.21 -4.01
CA ASP A 20 -6.26 -12.53 -4.27
C ASP A 20 -7.03 -12.61 -5.62
N LYS A 21 -7.11 -11.51 -6.39
CA LYS A 21 -7.79 -11.46 -7.70
C LYS A 21 -6.93 -12.04 -8.82
N ASP A 22 -7.52 -12.13 -10.01
CA ASP A 22 -6.85 -12.52 -11.25
C ASP A 22 -5.66 -11.61 -11.60
N ASP A 23 -4.63 -12.25 -12.14
CA ASP A 23 -3.37 -11.67 -12.58
C ASP A 23 -3.55 -10.84 -13.86
N THR A 24 -3.87 -9.55 -13.70
CA THR A 24 -4.05 -8.61 -14.80
C THR A 24 -3.41 -7.25 -14.52
N ILE A 25 -3.08 -6.50 -15.58
CA ILE A 25 -2.61 -5.09 -15.46
C ILE A 25 -3.65 -4.24 -14.72
N THR A 26 -4.94 -4.45 -14.99
CA THR A 26 -6.01 -3.74 -14.27
C THR A 26 -5.93 -3.99 -12.77
N THR A 27 -5.71 -5.25 -12.36
CA THR A 27 -5.55 -5.60 -10.95
C THR A 27 -4.32 -4.91 -10.35
N ILE A 28 -3.18 -4.85 -11.05
CA ILE A 28 -1.98 -4.12 -10.61
C ILE A 28 -2.29 -2.64 -10.36
N VAL A 29 -2.97 -1.97 -11.29
CA VAL A 29 -3.38 -0.56 -11.14
C VAL A 29 -4.35 -0.40 -9.96
N GLU A 30 -5.30 -1.32 -9.78
CA GLU A 30 -6.20 -1.30 -8.62
C GLU A 30 -5.44 -1.44 -7.29
N ILE A 31 -4.37 -2.26 -7.25
CA ILE A 31 -3.54 -2.46 -6.06
C ILE A 31 -2.76 -1.17 -5.73
N TYR A 32 -2.08 -0.54 -6.70
CA TYR A 32 -1.39 0.74 -6.49
C TYR A 32 -2.34 1.81 -5.93
N ASN A 33 -3.51 1.97 -6.55
CA ASN A 33 -4.53 2.90 -6.09
C ASN A 33 -4.99 2.59 -4.65
N GLN A 34 -5.12 1.31 -4.31
CA GLN A 34 -5.54 0.92 -2.97
C GLN A 34 -4.45 1.11 -1.92
N MET A 35 -3.17 0.94 -2.26
CA MET A 35 -2.04 1.32 -1.40
C MET A 35 -2.05 2.82 -1.10
N GLU A 36 -2.25 3.66 -2.11
CA GLU A 36 -2.40 5.11 -1.95
C GLU A 36 -3.55 5.45 -0.99
N VAL A 37 -4.72 4.80 -1.16
CA VAL A 37 -5.87 4.98 -0.28
C VAL A 37 -5.54 4.60 1.17
N CYS A 38 -4.76 3.53 1.38
CA CYS A 38 -4.29 3.14 2.71
C CYS A 38 -3.42 4.25 3.33
N LEU A 39 -2.41 4.74 2.60
CA LEU A 39 -1.49 5.78 3.07
C LEU A 39 -2.20 7.11 3.35
N LYS A 40 -3.09 7.55 2.46
CA LYS A 40 -3.92 8.75 2.67
C LYS A 40 -4.87 8.62 3.86
N SER A 41 -5.38 7.41 4.11
CA SER A 41 -6.21 7.14 5.30
C SER A 41 -5.36 7.16 6.57
N LEU A 42 -4.15 6.60 6.53
CA LEU A 42 -3.21 6.63 7.65
C LEU A 42 -2.87 8.06 8.06
N LEU A 43 -2.52 8.94 7.13
CA LEU A 43 -2.22 10.36 7.41
C LEU A 43 -3.34 11.06 8.19
N LYS A 44 -4.60 10.76 7.88
CA LYS A 44 -5.77 11.34 8.56
C LYS A 44 -5.97 10.80 9.99
N MET A 45 -5.38 9.65 10.31
CA MET A 45 -5.50 8.99 11.60
C MET A 45 -4.34 9.29 12.55
N LEU A 46 -3.19 9.77 12.03
CA LEU A 46 -2.01 10.02 12.84
C LEU A 46 -2.28 11.09 13.90
N VAL A 47 -1.81 10.80 15.13
CA VAL A 47 -1.74 11.83 16.17
C VAL A 47 -0.62 12.83 15.86
N PRO A 48 -0.66 14.08 16.37
CA PRO A 48 0.27 15.13 15.95
C PRO A 48 1.76 14.76 16.02
N ARG A 49 2.17 14.03 17.06
CA ARG A 49 3.56 13.56 17.19
C ARG A 49 3.95 12.59 16.08
N ASP A 50 3.13 11.58 15.81
CA ASP A 50 3.43 10.61 14.76
C ASP A 50 3.30 11.27 13.37
N LEU A 51 2.43 12.27 13.22
CA LEU A 51 2.33 13.05 11.99
C LEU A 51 3.62 13.85 11.72
N GLU A 52 4.17 14.53 12.72
CA GLU A 52 5.45 15.25 12.57
C GLU A 52 6.60 14.31 12.19
N GLU A 53 6.61 13.10 12.73
CA GLU A 53 7.64 12.09 12.50
C GLU A 53 7.53 11.42 11.12
N TRP A 54 6.31 11.04 10.70
CA TRP A 54 6.10 10.11 9.57
C TRP A 54 5.46 10.74 8.33
N LYS A 55 5.00 12.00 8.40
CA LYS A 55 4.30 12.63 7.27
C LYS A 55 5.13 12.62 6.00
N TYR A 56 6.41 12.97 6.09
CA TYR A 56 7.30 13.02 4.93
C TYR A 56 7.44 11.65 4.26
N ASP A 57 7.70 10.60 5.04
CA ASP A 57 7.86 9.25 4.50
C ASP A 57 6.58 8.74 3.83
N ILE A 58 5.42 9.02 4.43
CA ILE A 58 4.13 8.63 3.83
C ILE A 58 3.86 9.42 2.55
N GLU A 59 4.09 10.74 2.55
CA GLU A 59 3.88 11.58 1.36
C GLU A 59 4.83 11.19 0.22
N SER A 60 6.11 10.95 0.53
CA SER A 60 7.10 10.46 -0.44
C SER A 60 6.68 9.12 -1.04
N MET A 61 6.23 8.18 -0.20
CA MET A 61 5.78 6.87 -0.71
C MET A 61 4.52 6.97 -1.56
N ILE A 62 3.59 7.89 -1.25
CA ILE A 62 2.43 8.18 -2.11
C ILE A 62 2.90 8.67 -3.48
N GLU A 63 3.84 9.62 -3.53
CA GLU A 63 4.39 10.14 -4.78
C GLU A 63 5.07 9.02 -5.58
N ASP A 64 5.88 8.18 -4.93
CA ASP A 64 6.57 7.07 -5.59
C ASP A 64 5.59 6.03 -6.17
N ILE A 65 4.55 5.66 -5.42
CA ILE A 65 3.48 4.76 -5.87
C ILE A 65 2.73 5.35 -7.07
N GLN A 66 2.46 6.66 -7.05
CA GLN A 66 1.78 7.34 -8.16
C GLN A 66 2.63 7.39 -9.42
N MET A 67 3.94 7.60 -9.29
CA MET A 67 4.88 7.58 -10.41
C MET A 67 5.11 6.18 -10.97
N ALA A 68 5.06 5.15 -10.12
CA ALA A 68 5.27 3.76 -10.51
C ALA A 68 4.02 3.05 -11.02
N CYS A 69 2.82 3.59 -10.76
CA CYS A 69 1.58 3.01 -11.24
C CYS A 69 1.57 3.01 -12.78
N PRO A 70 1.39 1.83 -13.43
CA PRO A 70 1.44 1.76 -14.87
C PRO A 70 0.25 2.48 -15.51
N ASP A 71 0.50 3.10 -16.66
CA ASP A 71 -0.54 3.67 -17.51
C ASP A 71 -1.20 2.56 -18.34
N ILE A 72 -2.43 2.19 -17.99
CA ILE A 72 -3.17 1.08 -18.62
C ILE A 72 -3.36 1.25 -20.14
N GLU A 73 -3.22 2.47 -20.66
CA GLU A 73 -3.30 2.73 -22.11
C GLU A 73 -1.98 2.45 -22.85
N ASP A 74 -0.88 2.21 -22.13
CA ASP A 74 0.42 1.92 -22.72
C ASP A 74 0.46 0.50 -23.34
N PRO A 75 0.63 0.39 -24.67
CA PRO A 75 0.66 -0.89 -25.37
C PRO A 75 1.92 -1.74 -25.07
N GLU A 76 2.95 -1.17 -24.45
CA GLU A 76 4.20 -1.87 -24.10
C GLU A 76 4.15 -2.54 -22.72
N LEU A 77 3.06 -2.37 -21.96
CA LEU A 77 2.93 -2.97 -20.63
C LEU A 77 3.05 -4.49 -20.65
N ASN A 78 3.90 -5.00 -19.76
CA ASN A 78 4.09 -6.42 -19.52
C ASN A 78 3.70 -6.77 -18.08
N TYR A 79 2.72 -7.66 -17.92
CA TYR A 79 2.23 -8.05 -16.59
C TYR A 79 3.36 -8.53 -15.65
N ASN A 80 4.27 -9.39 -16.12
CA ASN A 80 5.30 -9.96 -15.25
C ASN A 80 6.29 -8.90 -14.76
N ASP A 81 6.64 -7.94 -15.63
CA ASP A 81 7.55 -6.85 -15.26
C ASP A 81 6.86 -5.90 -14.27
N GLU A 82 5.61 -5.53 -14.55
CA GLU A 82 4.80 -4.68 -13.67
C GLU A 82 4.53 -5.35 -12.31
N GLU A 83 4.26 -6.65 -12.29
CA GLU A 83 4.08 -7.43 -11.06
C GLU A 83 5.37 -7.44 -10.22
N ALA A 84 6.54 -7.61 -10.86
CA ALA A 84 7.82 -7.58 -10.17
C ALA A 84 8.16 -6.18 -9.60
N ILE A 85 7.71 -5.12 -10.25
CA ILE A 85 7.82 -3.74 -9.73
C ILE A 85 6.85 -3.56 -8.56
N LEU A 86 5.58 -3.92 -8.74
CA LEU A 86 4.54 -3.83 -7.71
C LEU A 86 4.95 -4.58 -6.43
N ASN A 87 5.49 -5.79 -6.54
CA ASN A 87 5.93 -6.58 -5.40
C ASN A 87 7.03 -5.89 -4.56
N ARG A 88 7.87 -5.07 -5.19
CA ARG A 88 8.87 -4.24 -4.47
C ARG A 88 8.17 -3.12 -3.69
N TYR A 89 7.24 -2.41 -4.33
CA TYR A 89 6.47 -1.36 -3.65
C TYR A 89 5.58 -1.90 -2.54
N LEU A 90 4.94 -3.06 -2.72
CA LEU A 90 4.18 -3.73 -1.67
C LEU A 90 5.05 -4.05 -0.46
N LYS A 91 6.26 -4.54 -0.69
CA LYS A 91 7.21 -4.79 0.40
C LYS A 91 7.54 -3.50 1.15
N ASP A 92 7.93 -2.45 0.45
CA ASP A 92 8.28 -1.17 1.07
C ASP A 92 7.09 -0.57 1.85
N PHE A 93 5.88 -0.69 1.30
CA PHE A 93 4.63 -0.30 1.95
C PHE A 93 4.36 -1.08 3.25
N TYR A 94 4.53 -2.41 3.25
CA TYR A 94 4.35 -3.21 4.46
C TYR A 94 5.45 -2.94 5.49
N ASP A 95 6.71 -2.75 5.06
CA ASP A 95 7.82 -2.40 5.95
C ASP A 95 7.58 -1.03 6.64
N LEU A 96 7.05 -0.04 5.91
CA LEU A 96 6.63 1.24 6.49
C LEU A 96 5.49 1.05 7.51
N CYS A 97 4.45 0.30 7.14
CA CYS A 97 3.32 0.03 8.03
C CYS A 97 3.76 -0.67 9.32
N ASP A 98 4.64 -1.66 9.24
CA ASP A 98 5.17 -2.38 10.39
C ASP A 98 6.01 -1.48 11.29
N SER A 99 6.87 -0.63 10.71
CA SER A 99 7.67 0.37 11.45
C SER A 99 6.78 1.31 12.26
N MET A 100 5.64 1.71 11.68
CA MET A 100 4.64 2.58 12.31
C MET A 100 3.64 1.82 13.20
N ARG A 101 3.73 0.49 13.28
CA ARG A 101 2.76 -0.39 13.96
C ARG A 101 1.33 -0.17 13.47
N VAL A 102 1.15 -0.10 12.16
CA VAL A 102 -0.13 0.00 11.47
C VAL A 102 -0.59 -1.39 11.06
N TRP A 103 -1.78 -1.77 11.50
CA TRP A 103 -2.39 -3.02 11.07
C TRP A 103 -3.11 -2.84 9.73
N ILE A 104 -2.59 -3.48 8.67
CA ILE A 104 -3.20 -3.52 7.31
C ILE A 104 -4.09 -4.76 7.13
N GLY A 105 -4.73 -5.20 8.20
CA GLY A 105 -5.63 -6.35 8.10
C GLY A 105 -4.92 -7.71 8.03
N LEU A 106 -3.58 -7.79 8.09
CA LEU A 106 -2.89 -9.08 8.20
C LEU A 106 -3.47 -9.85 9.40
N GLY A 107 -4.22 -10.92 9.09
CA GLY A 107 -4.49 -11.93 10.08
C GLY A 107 -3.15 -12.42 10.59
N ILE A 108 -3.07 -12.65 11.90
CA ILE A 108 -1.96 -13.38 12.49
C ILE A 108 -1.81 -14.65 11.65
N HIS A 109 -0.79 -14.73 10.79
CA HIS A 109 -0.45 -16.03 10.22
C HIS A 109 0.07 -16.86 11.40
N PRO A 110 -0.55 -18.01 11.71
CA PRO A 110 -0.04 -18.93 12.73
C PRO A 110 1.36 -19.46 12.37
#